data_AF-A0A354A4J9-F1
#
_entry.id   AF-A0A354A4J9-F1
#
_cell.length_a   1.000
_cell.length_b   1.000
_cell.length_c   1.000
_cell.angle_alpha   90.00
_cell.angle_beta   90.00
_cell.angle_gamma   90.00
#
_symmetry.space_group_name_H-M   'P 1'
#
loop_
_entity.id
_entity.type
_entity.pdbx_description
1 polymer ?
#
loop_
_entity_poly.entity_id
_entity_poly.type
_entity_poly.pdbx_seq_one_letter_code
_entity_poly.pdbx_strand_id
1 'polypeptide(L)'
;MNMQKEKILSDQEIEILQEMMNISFGKSAADLADVIDTHVVLSVPFIRIMQVPELPTYFKEHVKEFKTVSVIEQKFMGRFKGDALLVFSSGAGRELIKMLHQETRAGFESDPIDILERETLMEVGNILIGACVGKLAELLKDVVTYTPPMVVVER
;
A
#
# COMPACT_ATOMS: atom_id res chain seq x y z
N MET A 1 -33.16 12.04 0.19
CA MET A 1 -33.07 11.62 1.61
C MET A 1 -31.65 11.86 2.07
N ASN A 2 -31.42 12.92 2.84
CA ASN A 2 -30.12 13.19 3.44
C ASN A 2 -29.94 12.26 4.64
N MET A 3 -29.29 11.11 4.41
CA MET A 3 -28.72 10.31 5.47
C MET A 3 -27.55 11.13 6.02
N GLN A 4 -27.69 11.68 7.23
CA GLN A 4 -26.53 12.13 8.01
C GLN A 4 -25.57 10.95 8.08
N LYS A 5 -24.40 11.07 7.42
CA LYS A 5 -23.33 10.08 7.53
C LYS A 5 -22.91 10.06 9.01
N GLU A 6 -23.32 9.03 9.73
CA GLU A 6 -22.79 8.79 11.07
C GLU A 6 -21.28 8.62 10.94
N LYS A 7 -20.57 9.47 11.68
CA LYS A 7 -19.12 9.49 11.67
C LYS A 7 -18.65 8.29 12.49
N ILE A 8 -18.15 7.25 11.81
CA ILE A 8 -17.74 5.98 12.42
C ILE A 8 -16.61 6.20 13.45
N LEU A 9 -15.70 7.14 13.18
CA LEU A 9 -14.60 7.53 14.05
C LEU A 9 -14.60 9.05 14.28
N SER A 10 -14.36 9.49 15.50
CA SER A 10 -14.11 10.89 15.85
C SER A 10 -12.83 11.44 15.20
N ASP A 11 -12.67 12.77 15.16
CA ASP A 11 -11.43 13.39 14.64
C ASP A 11 -10.22 12.96 15.45
N GLN A 12 -10.37 12.87 16.77
CA GLN A 12 -9.31 12.42 17.66
C GLN A 12 -8.91 10.96 17.36
N GLU A 13 -9.86 10.06 17.12
CA GLU A 13 -9.54 8.69 16.73
C GLU A 13 -8.83 8.60 15.37
N ILE A 14 -9.19 9.46 14.42
CA ILE A 14 -8.52 9.55 13.11
C ILE A 14 -7.09 10.05 13.27
N GLU A 15 -6.85 11.09 14.09
CA GLU A 15 -5.51 11.61 14.37
C GLU A 15 -4.63 10.56 15.06
N ILE A 16 -5.17 9.87 16.07
CA ILE A 16 -4.46 8.78 16.75
C ILE A 16 -4.14 7.66 15.75
N LEU A 17 -5.09 7.29 14.88
CA LEU A 17 -4.85 6.30 13.84
C LEU A 17 -3.77 6.73 12.87
N GLN A 18 -3.77 8.00 12.44
CA GLN A 18 -2.75 8.55 11.56
C GLN A 18 -1.36 8.51 12.19
N GLU A 19 -1.24 8.85 13.48
CA GLU A 19 0.03 8.80 14.19
C GLU A 19 0.54 7.36 14.35
N MET A 20 -0.35 6.43 14.71
CA MET A 20 0.00 5.01 14.80
C MET A 20 0.46 4.44 13.45
N MET A 21 -0.16 4.89 12.36
CA MET A 21 0.23 4.53 11.01
C MET A 21 1.57 5.12 10.60
N ASN A 22 1.86 6.38 10.96
CA ASN A 22 3.20 6.98 10.77
C ASN A 22 4.28 6.18 11.51
N ILE A 23 4.03 5.75 12.75
CA ILE A 23 4.97 4.92 13.51
C ILE A 23 5.21 3.58 12.81
N SER A 24 4.14 2.91 12.32
CA SER A 24 4.27 1.65 11.60
C SER A 24 5.06 1.81 10.30
N PHE A 25 4.77 2.86 9.54
CA PHE A 25 5.43 3.13 8.28
C PHE A 25 6.89 3.56 8.48
N GLY A 26 7.24 4.19 9.61
CA GLY A 26 8.63 4.42 9.98
C GLY A 26 9.43 3.12 10.11
N LYS A 27 8.82 2.05 10.64
CA LYS A 27 9.46 0.73 10.68
C LYS A 27 9.58 0.11 9.29
N SER A 28 8.50 0.14 8.50
CA SER A 28 8.52 -0.45 7.16
C SER A 28 9.29 0.34 6.13
N ALA A 29 9.59 1.61 6.40
CA ALA A 29 10.60 2.36 5.67
C ALA A 29 11.99 1.72 5.83
N ALA A 30 12.33 1.17 7.00
CA ALA A 30 13.58 0.43 7.17
C ALA A 30 13.55 -0.89 6.39
N ASP A 31 12.45 -1.66 6.49
CA ASP A 31 12.30 -2.91 5.71
C ASP A 31 12.38 -2.63 4.19
N LEU A 32 11.77 -1.54 3.72
CA LEU A 32 11.85 -1.14 2.32
C LEU A 32 13.25 -0.63 1.97
N ALA A 33 13.93 0.10 2.84
CA ALA A 33 15.29 0.57 2.63
C ALA A 33 16.28 -0.58 2.44
N ASP A 34 16.12 -1.68 3.18
CA ASP A 34 16.91 -2.90 3.00
C ASP A 34 16.65 -3.55 1.63
N VAL A 35 15.42 -3.46 1.13
CA VAL A 35 15.04 -4.00 -0.18
C VAL A 35 15.52 -3.10 -1.33
N ILE A 36 15.41 -1.78 -1.19
CA ILE A 36 15.76 -0.80 -2.24
C ILE A 36 17.19 -0.26 -2.16
N ASP A 37 17.98 -0.70 -1.17
CA ASP A 37 19.33 -0.23 -0.85
C ASP A 37 19.46 1.31 -0.88
N THR A 38 18.47 1.98 -0.30
CA THR A 38 18.38 3.44 -0.31
C THR A 38 17.57 3.90 0.88
N HIS A 39 17.90 5.08 1.42
CA HIS A 39 17.14 5.66 2.52
C HIS A 39 15.70 5.98 2.09
N VAL A 40 14.73 5.32 2.73
CA VAL A 40 13.29 5.52 2.53
C VAL A 40 12.73 6.38 3.65
N VAL A 41 11.87 7.33 3.29
CA VAL A 41 10.99 8.03 4.23
C VAL A 41 9.55 7.81 3.80
N LEU A 42 8.73 7.27 4.70
CA LEU A 42 7.29 7.11 4.50
C LEU A 42 6.53 8.01 5.48
N SER A 43 5.41 8.56 5.02
CA SER A 43 4.52 9.36 5.85
C SER A 43 3.07 9.13 5.43
N VAL A 44 2.16 9.16 6.39
CA VAL A 44 0.72 9.08 6.19
C VAL A 44 0.14 10.49 6.34
N PRO A 45 -0.18 11.18 5.24
CA PRO A 45 -0.58 12.59 5.27
C PRO A 45 -1.99 12.80 5.82
N PHE A 46 -2.90 11.84 5.64
CA PHE A 46 -4.24 11.85 6.18
C PHE A 46 -4.85 10.45 6.16
N ILE A 47 -5.92 10.25 6.95
CA ILE A 47 -6.78 9.07 6.88
C ILE A 47 -8.21 9.50 6.61
N ARG A 48 -8.91 8.77 5.72
CA ARG A 48 -10.30 9.02 5.37
C ARG A 48 -11.11 7.74 5.52
N ILE A 49 -12.14 7.81 6.36
CA ILE A 49 -13.16 6.76 6.44
C ILE A 49 -14.21 7.02 5.36
N MET A 50 -14.44 6.04 4.50
CA MET A 50 -15.41 6.13 3.40
C MET A 50 -16.10 4.80 3.17
N GLN A 51 -17.24 4.85 2.48
CA GLN A 51 -17.95 3.65 2.05
C GLN A 51 -17.36 3.14 0.74
N VAL A 52 -17.28 1.82 0.56
CA VAL A 52 -16.72 1.18 -0.65
C VAL A 52 -17.31 1.72 -1.97
N PRO A 53 -18.62 1.99 -2.10
CA PRO A 53 -19.18 2.57 -3.34
C PRO A 53 -18.65 3.95 -3.71
N GLU A 54 -18.02 4.68 -2.77
CA GLU A 54 -17.45 6.01 -3.00
C GLU A 54 -16.03 5.94 -3.58
N LEU A 55 -15.38 4.78 -3.46
CA LEU A 55 -13.98 4.58 -3.83
C LEU A 55 -13.69 4.88 -5.31
N PRO A 56 -14.51 4.47 -6.30
CA PRO A 56 -14.25 4.79 -7.71
C PRO A 56 -14.31 6.29 -8.01
N THR A 57 -15.20 7.02 -7.35
CA THR A 57 -15.31 8.49 -7.50
C THR A 57 -14.10 9.16 -6.89
N TYR A 58 -13.72 8.74 -5.68
CA TYR A 58 -12.54 9.26 -4.99
C TYR A 58 -11.27 9.12 -5.84
N PHE A 59 -11.03 7.93 -6.41
CA PHE A 59 -9.86 7.71 -7.26
C PHE A 59 -9.86 8.56 -8.52
N LYS A 60 -11.00 8.75 -9.19
CA LYS A 60 -11.08 9.61 -10.38
C LYS A 60 -10.72 11.06 -10.08
N GLU A 61 -11.02 11.55 -8.88
CA GLU A 61 -10.76 12.93 -8.47
C GLU A 61 -9.33 13.15 -7.98
N HIS A 62 -8.71 12.13 -7.37
CA HIS A 62 -7.44 12.29 -6.64
C HIS A 62 -6.25 11.59 -7.28
N VAL A 63 -6.47 10.56 -8.11
CA VAL A 63 -5.40 9.85 -8.81
C VAL A 63 -5.30 10.36 -10.24
N LYS A 64 -4.22 11.09 -10.52
CA LYS A 64 -3.87 11.49 -11.88
C LYS A 64 -3.78 10.22 -12.73
N GLU A 65 -4.39 10.26 -13.91
CA GLU A 65 -4.34 9.14 -14.87
C GLU A 65 -4.89 7.82 -14.29
N PHE A 66 -6.01 7.87 -13.54
CA PHE A 66 -6.69 6.69 -13.00
C PHE A 66 -6.92 5.52 -14.00
N LYS A 67 -6.86 5.79 -15.31
CA LYS A 67 -6.96 4.77 -16.36
C LYS A 67 -5.74 3.84 -16.46
N THR A 68 -4.61 4.22 -15.87
CA THR A 68 -3.32 3.52 -15.88
C THR A 68 -2.77 3.49 -14.46
N VAL A 69 -3.33 2.61 -13.64
CA VAL A 69 -2.90 2.39 -12.25
C VAL A 69 -2.55 0.93 -12.07
N SER A 70 -1.55 0.67 -11.22
CA SER A 70 -1.27 -0.69 -10.75
C SER A 70 -1.88 -0.87 -9.37
N VAL A 71 -2.62 -1.96 -9.18
CA VAL A 71 -3.28 -2.25 -7.89
C VAL A 71 -2.79 -3.58 -7.36
N ILE A 72 -2.22 -3.53 -6.15
CA ILE A 72 -1.84 -4.72 -5.37
C ILE A 72 -2.96 -5.00 -4.39
N GLU A 73 -3.50 -6.22 -4.45
CA GLU A 73 -4.45 -6.74 -3.47
C GLU A 73 -3.75 -7.78 -2.59
N GLN A 74 -4.02 -7.69 -1.29
CA GLN A 74 -3.65 -8.74 -0.35
C GLN A 74 -4.75 -8.90 0.69
N LYS A 75 -5.24 -10.13 0.85
CA LYS A 75 -6.31 -10.43 1.79
C LYS A 75 -5.71 -10.83 3.12
N PHE A 76 -6.35 -10.42 4.21
CA PHE A 76 -5.93 -10.79 5.55
C PHE A 76 -7.08 -11.39 6.34
N MET A 77 -6.74 -12.33 7.23
CA MET A 77 -7.72 -13.02 8.06
C MET A 77 -7.17 -13.33 9.46
N GLY A 78 -7.97 -12.95 10.46
CA GLY A 78 -7.83 -13.22 11.87
C GLY A 78 -9.21 -13.09 12.55
N ARG A 79 -9.27 -12.48 13.75
CA ARG A 79 -10.54 -12.02 14.35
C ARG A 79 -11.14 -10.86 13.55
N PHE A 80 -10.32 -10.02 12.94
CA PHE A 80 -10.74 -9.13 11.85
C PHE A 80 -10.18 -9.61 10.51
N LYS A 81 -10.90 -9.30 9.43
CA LYS A 81 -10.57 -9.75 8.07
C LYS A 81 -11.00 -8.73 7.04
N GLY A 82 -10.36 -8.75 5.89
CA GLY A 82 -10.68 -7.84 4.80
C GLY A 82 -9.65 -7.93 3.68
N ASP A 83 -9.85 -7.04 2.70
CA ASP A 83 -8.99 -6.89 1.54
C ASP A 83 -8.21 -5.58 1.71
N ALA A 84 -6.88 -5.65 1.66
CA ALA A 84 -6.01 -4.50 1.60
C ALA A 84 -5.64 -4.23 0.14
N LEU A 85 -5.78 -2.96 -0.26
CA LEU A 85 -5.46 -2.50 -1.61
C LEU A 85 -4.38 -1.43 -1.52
N LEU A 86 -3.32 -1.59 -2.30
CA LEU A 86 -2.30 -0.57 -2.52
C LEU A 86 -2.33 -0.15 -3.98
N VAL A 87 -2.43 1.16 -4.23
CA VAL A 87 -2.58 1.71 -5.57
C VAL A 87 -1.38 2.56 -5.93
N PHE A 88 -0.77 2.24 -7.06
CA PHE A 88 0.33 2.96 -7.66
C PHE A 88 -0.14 3.68 -8.93
N SER A 89 0.32 4.91 -9.13
CA SER A 89 0.16 5.61 -10.40
C SER A 89 0.98 4.94 -11.51
N SER A 90 0.61 5.18 -12.76
CA SER A 90 1.38 4.77 -13.93
C SER A 90 2.87 5.08 -13.79
N GLY A 91 3.73 4.12 -14.15
CA GLY A 91 5.18 4.27 -14.16
C GLY A 91 5.87 4.22 -12.80
N ALA A 92 5.13 4.13 -11.69
CA ALA A 92 5.74 4.00 -10.35
C ALA A 92 6.53 2.70 -10.20
N GLY A 93 6.06 1.60 -10.79
CA GLY A 93 6.81 0.33 -10.78
C GLY A 93 8.15 0.47 -11.47
N ARG A 94 8.17 1.06 -12.68
CA ARG A 94 9.42 1.38 -13.39
C ARG A 94 10.35 2.33 -12.61
N GLU A 95 9.81 3.29 -11.88
CA GLU A 95 10.61 4.18 -11.03
C GLU A 95 11.22 3.41 -9.85
N LEU A 96 10.45 2.55 -9.20
CA LEU A 96 10.93 1.66 -8.14
C LEU A 96 12.00 0.70 -8.66
N ILE A 97 11.84 0.10 -9.84
CA ILE A 97 12.87 -0.74 -10.48
C ILE A 97 14.16 0.06 -10.67
N LYS A 98 14.08 1.32 -11.14
CA LYS A 98 15.27 2.16 -11.33
C LYS A 98 15.95 2.49 -10.00
N MET A 99 15.22 2.59 -8.90
CA MET A 99 15.79 2.77 -7.57
C MET A 99 16.47 1.47 -7.10
N LEU A 100 15.79 0.33 -7.24
CA LEU A 100 16.28 -1.01 -6.88
C LEU A 100 17.53 -1.46 -7.65
N HIS A 101 17.64 -1.09 -8.93
CA HIS A 101 18.70 -1.59 -9.83
C HIS A 101 19.78 -0.55 -10.13
N GLN A 102 19.89 0.51 -9.33
CA GLN A 102 20.90 1.56 -9.54
C GLN A 102 22.34 1.05 -9.40
N GLU A 103 22.57 -0.08 -8.71
CA GLU A 103 23.90 -0.69 -8.55
C GLU A 103 24.15 -1.93 -9.45
N THR A 104 23.12 -2.61 -9.93
CA THR A 104 23.28 -3.88 -10.67
C THR A 104 23.46 -3.68 -12.16
N ARG A 105 24.56 -3.02 -12.57
CA ARG A 105 25.05 -3.02 -13.96
C ARG A 105 25.68 -4.36 -14.39
N ALA A 106 25.47 -5.43 -13.65
CA ALA A 106 25.99 -6.75 -13.96
C ALA A 106 24.96 -7.82 -13.57
N GLY A 107 24.08 -8.23 -14.50
CA GLY A 107 23.44 -9.54 -14.38
C GLY A 107 22.00 -9.70 -14.88
N PHE A 108 21.22 -8.64 -15.05
CA PHE A 108 19.82 -8.77 -15.49
C PHE A 108 19.69 -8.60 -17.01
N GLU A 109 20.22 -9.56 -17.77
CA GLU A 109 20.04 -9.62 -19.24
C GLU A 109 18.89 -10.57 -19.67
N SER A 110 18.11 -11.15 -18.76
CA SER A 110 17.19 -12.24 -19.13
C SER A 110 15.71 -12.04 -18.83
N ASP A 111 15.30 -11.23 -17.85
CA ASP A 111 13.88 -11.12 -17.50
C ASP A 111 13.19 -9.95 -18.22
N PRO A 112 12.00 -10.17 -18.82
CA PRO A 112 11.19 -9.10 -19.35
C PRO A 112 10.95 -8.00 -18.30
N ILE A 113 11.18 -6.75 -18.67
CA ILE A 113 11.02 -5.59 -17.79
C ILE A 113 9.65 -5.55 -17.07
N ASP A 114 8.61 -6.05 -17.75
CA ASP A 114 7.25 -6.11 -17.22
C ASP A 114 7.12 -7.10 -16.06
N ILE A 115 7.85 -8.23 -16.10
CA ILE A 115 7.87 -9.22 -15.01
C ILE A 115 8.55 -8.61 -13.79
N LEU A 116 9.70 -7.97 -14.00
CA LEU A 116 10.46 -7.31 -12.94
C LEU A 116 9.66 -6.17 -12.29
N GLU A 117 8.89 -5.43 -13.10
CA GLU A 117 8.00 -4.38 -12.61
C GLU A 117 6.93 -4.96 -11.69
N ARG A 118 6.29 -6.03 -12.13
CA ARG A 118 5.24 -6.71 -11.37
C ARG A 118 5.77 -7.28 -10.06
N GLU A 119 6.93 -7.93 -10.07
CA GLU A 119 7.56 -8.48 -8.86
C GLU A 119 7.97 -7.40 -7.87
N THR A 120 8.56 -6.31 -8.38
CA THR A 120 8.89 -5.13 -7.58
C THR A 120 7.65 -4.58 -6.87
N LEU A 121 6.56 -4.37 -7.61
CA LEU A 121 5.32 -3.84 -7.04
C LEU A 121 4.70 -4.79 -6.01
N MET A 122 4.76 -6.11 -6.24
CA MET A 122 4.26 -7.10 -5.28
C MET A 122 5.09 -7.10 -3.98
N GLU A 123 6.41 -6.99 -4.06
CA GLU A 123 7.28 -6.96 -2.88
C GLU A 123 7.05 -5.69 -2.04
N VAL A 124 7.05 -4.53 -2.69
CA VAL A 124 6.73 -3.25 -2.03
C VAL A 124 5.32 -3.28 -1.44
N GLY A 125 4.35 -3.85 -2.17
CA GLY A 125 2.99 -4.02 -1.72
C GLY A 125 2.88 -4.89 -0.47
N ASN A 126 3.57 -6.02 -0.45
CA ASN A 126 3.61 -6.93 0.70
C ASN A 126 4.14 -6.25 1.97
N ILE A 127 5.24 -5.49 1.84
CA ILE A 127 5.86 -4.76 2.97
C ILE A 127 4.88 -3.71 3.52
N LEU A 128 4.33 -2.85 2.66
CA LEU A 128 3.47 -1.74 3.09
C LEU A 128 2.10 -2.22 3.61
N ILE A 129 1.51 -3.22 2.96
CA ILE A 129 0.26 -3.81 3.46
C ILE A 129 0.50 -4.54 4.78
N GLY A 130 1.60 -5.29 4.89
CA GLY A 130 2.02 -5.94 6.13
C GLY A 130 2.17 -4.95 7.27
N ALA A 131 2.83 -3.81 7.04
CA ALA A 131 2.98 -2.72 7.99
C ALA A 131 1.62 -2.19 8.48
N CYS A 132 0.73 -1.90 7.53
CA CYS A 132 -0.57 -1.29 7.80
C CYS A 132 -1.47 -2.25 8.59
N VAL A 133 -1.73 -3.42 8.03
CA VAL A 133 -2.62 -4.41 8.61
C VAL A 133 -2.02 -4.98 9.90
N GLY A 134 -0.70 -5.17 9.95
CA GLY A 134 0.00 -5.65 11.14
C GLY A 134 -0.15 -4.68 12.31
N LYS A 135 -0.06 -3.36 12.05
CA LYS A 135 -0.30 -2.36 13.10
C LYS A 135 -1.76 -2.37 13.58
N LEU A 136 -2.71 -2.47 12.66
CA LEU A 136 -4.13 -2.59 13.01
C LEU A 136 -4.38 -3.84 13.87
N ALA A 137 -3.77 -4.97 13.50
CA ALA A 137 -3.88 -6.22 14.26
C ALA A 137 -3.29 -6.07 15.67
N GLU A 138 -2.12 -5.46 15.81
CA GLU A 138 -1.49 -5.18 17.10
C GLU A 138 -2.43 -4.36 18.01
N LEU A 139 -3.04 -3.31 17.47
CA LEU A 139 -3.99 -2.44 18.20
C LEU A 139 -5.24 -3.19 18.65
N LEU A 140 -5.74 -4.07 17.79
CA LEU A 140 -6.91 -4.91 18.07
C LEU A 140 -6.57 -6.15 18.92
N LYS A 141 -5.29 -6.33 19.30
CA LYS A 141 -4.77 -7.52 19.98
C LYS A 141 -5.15 -8.81 19.25
N ASP A 142 -4.96 -8.77 17.93
CA ASP A 142 -5.26 -9.85 17.01
C ASP A 142 -3.99 -10.37 16.33
N VAL A 143 -4.10 -11.58 15.77
CA VAL A 143 -3.08 -12.18 14.92
C VAL A 143 -3.72 -12.44 13.57
N VAL A 144 -3.09 -11.90 12.52
CA VAL A 144 -3.58 -12.01 11.14
C VAL A 144 -2.63 -12.86 10.29
N THR A 145 -3.23 -13.58 9.36
CA THR A 145 -2.53 -14.26 8.28
C THR A 145 -2.90 -13.60 6.96
N TYR A 146 -2.03 -13.73 5.96
CA TYR A 146 -2.17 -13.05 4.68
C TYR A 146 -2.21 -14.05 3.53
N THR A 147 -2.94 -13.72 2.47
CA THR A 147 -2.69 -14.34 1.16
C THR A 147 -1.43 -13.77 0.55
N PRO A 148 -0.83 -14.44 -0.45
CA PRO A 148 0.18 -13.79 -1.30
C PRO A 148 -0.38 -12.50 -1.92
N PRO A 149 0.45 -11.46 -2.11
CA PRO A 149 0.05 -10.25 -2.84
C PRO A 149 -0.21 -10.60 -4.30
N MET A 150 -1.22 -9.96 -4.90
CA MET A 150 -1.60 -10.17 -6.29
C MET A 150 -1.79 -8.83 -6.99
N VAL A 151 -1.29 -8.72 -8.22
CA VAL A 151 -1.61 -7.57 -9.08
C VAL A 151 -2.98 -7.80 -9.71
N VAL A 152 -3.96 -6.95 -9.38
CA VAL A 152 -5.36 -7.11 -9.85
C VAL A 152 -5.72 -6.20 -11.01
N VAL A 153 -4.96 -5.13 -11.23
CA VAL A 153 -5.04 -4.24 -12.39
C VAL A 153 -3.62 -3.84 -12.77
N GLU A 154 -3.26 -4.05 -14.04
CA GLU A 154 -1.99 -3.69 -14.66
C GLU A 154 -2.33 -3.18 -16.07
N ARG A 155 -2.19 -1.88 -16.34
CA ARG A 155 -2.46 -1.27 -17.65
C ARG A 155 -1.61 -0.05 -17.93
#